data_AF-A0A7K2KSP9-F1
#
_entry.id   AF-A0A7K2KSP9-F1
#
_cell.length_a   1.000
_cell.length_b   1.000
_cell.length_c   1.000
_cell.angle_alpha   90.00
_cell.angle_beta   90.00
_cell.angle_gamma   90.00
#
_symmetry.space_group_name_H-M   'P 1'
#
loop_
_entity.id
_entity.type
_entity.pdbx_description
1 polymer ?
#
loop_
_entity_poly.entity_id
_entity_poly.type
_entity_poly.pdbx_seq_one_letter_code
_entity_poly.pdbx_strand_id
1 'polypeptide(L)'
;DRWRGADATDRAVIAAALEVVGLTALADRSWKALSGGERQRAHIARALAQQPYALLLDEPTNHLDVKHQLALMELLTGTERTVLLALHDLSLAARYCDRLLLLHHGRLVAAGTPEAVLTADRLAEVFEVDAELTTDALGHPTVSYRRPLDP
;
A
#
# COMPACT_ATOMS: atom_id res chain seq x y z
N ASP A 1 26.08 26.26 8.08
CA ASP A 1 25.62 26.17 6.68
C ASP A 1 24.42 25.22 6.50
N ARG A 2 23.35 25.38 7.32
CA ARG A 2 22.40 24.27 7.58
C ARG A 2 21.10 24.25 6.74
N TRP A 3 20.95 25.16 5.79
CA TRP A 3 19.80 25.19 4.87
C TRP A 3 20.25 25.79 3.53
N ARG A 4 20.93 24.99 2.70
CA ARG A 4 21.05 25.33 1.28
C ARG A 4 19.74 24.93 0.61
N GLY A 5 19.18 25.81 -0.23
CA GLY A 5 18.00 25.48 -1.02
C GLY A 5 18.30 24.32 -1.98
N ALA A 6 17.25 23.67 -2.49
CA ALA A 6 17.38 22.56 -3.42
C ALA A 6 18.32 22.91 -4.57
N ASP A 7 19.34 22.08 -4.81
CA ASP A 7 20.25 22.26 -5.93
C ASP A 7 19.70 21.63 -7.22
N ALA A 8 20.51 21.55 -8.27
CA ALA A 8 20.08 20.97 -9.54
C ALA A 8 19.81 19.45 -9.43
N THR A 9 20.57 18.76 -8.58
CA THR A 9 20.39 17.34 -8.31
C THR A 9 19.10 17.10 -7.53
N ASP A 10 18.85 17.88 -6.48
CA ASP A 10 17.61 17.80 -5.71
C ASP A 10 16.38 18.00 -6.61
N ARG A 11 16.43 19.01 -7.50
CA ARG A 11 15.34 19.27 -8.46
C ARG A 11 15.13 18.11 -9.43
N ALA A 12 16.21 17.50 -9.95
CA ALA A 12 16.11 16.35 -10.85
C ALA A 12 15.47 15.15 -10.14
N VAL A 13 15.85 14.89 -8.89
CA VAL A 13 15.28 13.82 -8.07
C VAL A 13 13.81 14.05 -7.76
N ILE A 14 13.43 15.29 -7.40
CA ILE A 14 12.03 15.67 -7.19
C ILE A 14 11.21 15.49 -8.47
N ALA A 15 11.74 15.93 -9.62
CA ALA A 15 11.05 15.79 -10.90
C ALA A 15 10.80 14.32 -11.26
N ALA A 16 11.80 13.45 -11.11
CA ALA A 16 11.66 12.01 -11.33
C ALA A 16 10.64 11.38 -10.38
N ALA A 17 10.64 11.77 -9.09
CA ALA A 17 9.67 11.26 -8.14
C ALA A 17 8.23 11.72 -8.45
N LEU A 18 8.05 12.96 -8.91
CA LEU A 18 6.75 13.47 -9.35
C LEU A 18 6.24 12.76 -10.60
N GLU A 19 7.14 12.40 -11.53
CA GLU A 19 6.80 11.63 -12.72
C GLU A 19 6.29 10.22 -12.36
N VAL A 20 7.01 9.50 -11.48
CA VAL A 20 6.60 8.16 -11.01
C VAL A 20 5.19 8.16 -10.41
N VAL A 21 4.81 9.24 -9.71
CA VAL A 21 3.48 9.33 -9.08
C VAL A 21 2.44 10.08 -9.92
N GLY A 22 2.77 10.47 -11.16
CA GLY A 22 1.85 11.17 -12.06
C GLY A 22 1.44 12.57 -11.58
N LEU A 23 2.32 13.29 -10.88
CA LEU A 23 2.06 14.63 -10.34
C LEU A 23 2.87 15.75 -11.00
N THR A 24 3.58 15.49 -12.10
CA THR A 24 4.41 16.49 -12.80
C THR A 24 3.65 17.78 -13.12
N ALA A 25 2.41 17.69 -13.61
CA ALA A 25 1.58 18.84 -13.94
C ALA A 25 1.10 19.65 -12.72
N LEU A 26 1.28 19.12 -11.51
CA LEU A 26 0.87 19.72 -10.24
C LEU A 26 2.06 20.17 -9.39
N ALA A 27 3.29 20.16 -9.95
CA ALA A 27 4.52 20.45 -9.21
C ALA A 27 4.50 21.80 -8.47
N ASP A 28 3.96 22.84 -9.11
CA ASP A 28 3.88 24.20 -8.54
C ASP A 28 2.56 24.47 -7.79
N ARG A 29 1.67 23.47 -7.72
CA ARG A 29 0.37 23.63 -7.05
C ARG A 29 0.56 23.56 -5.54
N SER A 30 -0.10 24.48 -4.82
CA SER A 30 -0.13 24.44 -3.36
C SER A 30 -0.67 23.10 -2.85
N TRP A 31 0.06 22.46 -1.94
CA TRP A 31 -0.33 21.18 -1.33
C TRP A 31 -1.74 21.19 -0.74
N LYS A 32 -2.16 22.33 -0.16
CA LYS A 32 -3.52 22.49 0.40
C LYS A 32 -4.61 22.43 -0.65
N ALA A 33 -4.30 22.74 -1.91
CA ALA A 33 -5.25 22.73 -3.03
C ALA A 33 -5.33 21.36 -3.73
N LEU A 34 -4.54 20.38 -3.30
CA LEU A 34 -4.60 19.00 -3.79
C LEU A 34 -5.78 18.25 -3.16
N SER A 35 -6.42 17.37 -3.94
CA SER A 35 -7.36 16.35 -3.46
C SER A 35 -6.69 15.34 -2.53
N GLY A 36 -7.47 14.53 -1.81
CA GLY A 36 -6.93 13.50 -0.89
C GLY A 36 -5.94 12.54 -1.57
N GLY A 37 -6.33 11.96 -2.72
CA GLY A 37 -5.46 11.06 -3.49
C GLY A 37 -4.20 11.73 -4.05
N GLU A 38 -4.30 13.00 -4.48
CA GLU A 38 -3.12 13.77 -4.91
C GLU A 38 -2.18 14.06 -3.74
N ARG A 39 -2.69 14.38 -2.54
CA ARG A 39 -1.87 14.55 -1.34
C ARG A 39 -1.14 13.27 -0.96
N GLN A 40 -1.81 12.13 -1.05
CA GLN A 40 -1.21 10.82 -0.76
C GLN A 40 -0.07 10.51 -1.75
N ARG A 41 -0.32 10.69 -3.06
CA ARG A 41 0.74 10.54 -4.08
C ARG A 41 1.90 11.52 -3.87
N ALA A 42 1.62 12.75 -3.42
CA ALA A 42 2.68 13.71 -3.09
C ALA A 42 3.52 13.27 -1.88
N HIS A 43 2.92 12.62 -0.89
CA HIS A 43 3.66 12.02 0.22
C HIS A 43 4.56 10.87 -0.23
N ILE A 44 4.10 10.04 -1.17
CA ILE A 44 4.92 8.98 -1.77
C ILE A 44 6.03 9.57 -2.63
N ALA A 45 5.76 10.58 -3.45
CA ALA A 45 6.79 11.28 -4.21
C ALA A 45 7.88 11.82 -3.30
N ARG A 46 7.49 12.43 -2.17
CA ARG A 46 8.44 12.90 -1.16
C ARG A 46 9.29 11.76 -0.59
N ALA A 47 8.70 10.60 -0.33
CA ALA A 47 9.45 9.43 0.15
C ALA A 47 10.42 8.92 -0.92
N LEU A 48 9.97 8.79 -2.17
CA LEU A 48 10.79 8.37 -3.32
C LEU A 48 11.92 9.34 -3.63
N ALA A 49 11.70 10.65 -3.45
CA ALA A 49 12.73 11.68 -3.64
C ALA A 49 13.89 11.55 -2.64
N GLN A 50 13.72 10.81 -1.53
CA GLN A 50 14.83 10.45 -0.64
C GLN A 50 15.67 9.29 -1.18
N GLN A 51 15.32 8.77 -2.36
CA GLN A 51 15.95 7.62 -3.01
C GLN A 51 16.08 6.39 -2.09
N PRO A 52 15.02 5.97 -1.37
CA PRO A 52 15.12 4.99 -0.29
C PRO A 52 15.28 3.56 -0.81
N TYR A 53 16.11 2.73 -0.17
CA TYR A 53 16.23 1.31 -0.56
C TYR A 53 14.90 0.54 -0.46
N ALA A 54 14.03 0.93 0.47
CA ALA A 54 12.71 0.34 0.68
C ALA A 54 11.70 1.40 1.14
N LEU A 55 10.41 1.13 0.91
CA LEU A 55 9.29 1.92 1.40
C LEU A 55 8.57 1.18 2.53
N LEU A 56 8.29 1.88 3.63
CA LEU A 56 7.44 1.40 4.72
C LEU A 56 6.20 2.29 4.79
N LEU A 57 5.03 1.70 4.64
CA LEU A 57 3.76 2.43 4.53
C LEU A 57 2.76 1.88 5.54
N ASP A 58 2.24 2.75 6.39
CA ASP A 58 1.18 2.40 7.33
C ASP A 58 -0.17 2.80 6.73
N GLU A 59 -1.02 1.81 6.45
CA GLU A 59 -2.35 1.96 5.84
C GLU A 59 -2.44 3.00 4.72
N PRO A 60 -1.62 2.88 3.65
CA PRO A 60 -1.51 3.94 2.65
C PRO A 60 -2.78 4.15 1.83
N THR A 61 -3.74 3.23 1.91
CA THR A 61 -5.02 3.26 1.19
C THR A 61 -6.14 3.89 2.00
N ASN A 62 -5.91 4.25 3.27
CA ASN A 62 -6.96 4.79 4.12
C ASN A 62 -7.46 6.15 3.59
N HIS A 63 -8.76 6.41 3.74
CA HIS A 63 -9.45 7.60 3.22
C HIS A 63 -9.43 7.77 1.69
N LEU A 64 -9.03 6.76 0.92
CA LEU A 64 -9.13 6.76 -0.54
C LEU A 64 -10.41 6.06 -1.00
N ASP A 65 -10.98 6.52 -2.11
CA ASP A 65 -11.99 5.72 -2.82
C ASP A 65 -11.34 4.54 -3.55
N VAL A 66 -12.16 3.60 -4.00
CA VAL A 66 -11.72 2.36 -4.66
C VAL A 66 -10.79 2.63 -5.85
N LYS A 67 -11.09 3.63 -6.68
CA LYS A 67 -10.27 3.95 -7.86
C LYS A 67 -8.88 4.42 -7.43
N HIS A 68 -8.81 5.32 -6.46
CA HIS A 68 -7.55 5.86 -5.98
C HIS A 68 -6.73 4.85 -5.19
N GLN A 69 -7.38 3.94 -4.45
CA GLN A 69 -6.74 2.81 -3.78
C GLN A 69 -6.07 1.87 -4.80
N LEU A 70 -6.77 1.46 -5.85
CA LEU A 70 -6.20 0.58 -6.87
C LEU A 70 -5.03 1.27 -7.61
N ALA A 71 -5.20 2.52 -8.03
CA ALA A 71 -4.15 3.28 -8.68
C ALA A 71 -2.90 3.46 -7.79
N LEU A 72 -3.10 3.58 -6.47
CA LEU A 72 -1.99 3.63 -5.52
C LEU A 72 -1.25 2.30 -5.45
N MET A 73 -1.97 1.19 -5.38
CA MET A 73 -1.37 -0.14 -5.35
C MET A 73 -0.61 -0.44 -6.64
N GLU A 74 -1.17 -0.12 -7.81
CA GLU A 74 -0.49 -0.23 -9.11
C GLU A 74 0.79 0.62 -9.18
N LEU A 75 0.76 1.82 -8.61
CA LEU A 75 1.96 2.67 -8.51
C LEU A 75 3.03 2.01 -7.65
N LEU A 76 2.65 1.48 -6.48
CA LEU A 76 3.59 0.86 -5.53
C LEU A 76 4.21 -0.42 -6.11
N THR A 77 3.41 -1.28 -6.75
CA THR A 77 3.90 -2.52 -7.37
C THR A 77 4.72 -2.25 -8.64
N GLY A 78 4.52 -1.09 -9.30
CA GLY A 78 5.34 -0.64 -10.41
C GLY A 78 6.72 -0.08 -10.00
N THR A 79 7.00 0.08 -8.70
CA THR A 79 8.30 0.57 -8.25
C THR A 79 9.34 -0.55 -8.20
N GLU A 80 10.61 -0.25 -8.51
CA GLU A 80 11.73 -1.19 -8.35
C GLU A 80 12.23 -1.31 -6.90
N ARG A 81 11.44 -0.86 -5.91
CA ARG A 81 11.83 -0.83 -4.49
C ARG A 81 11.08 -1.89 -3.72
N THR A 82 11.70 -2.40 -2.65
CA THR A 82 10.97 -3.23 -1.70
C THR A 82 9.92 -2.37 -0.99
N VAL A 83 8.66 -2.79 -1.05
CA VAL A 83 7.55 -2.11 -0.36
C VAL A 83 7.03 -3.02 0.74
N LEU A 84 7.07 -2.54 1.97
CA LEU A 84 6.39 -3.13 3.11
C LEU A 84 5.21 -2.23 3.48
N LEU A 85 4.00 -2.76 3.47
CA LEU A 85 2.82 -2.00 3.82
C LEU A 85 1.85 -2.77 4.71
N ALA A 86 1.17 -2.05 5.59
CA ALA A 86 0.04 -2.56 6.36
C ALA A 86 -1.27 -2.30 5.62
N LEU A 87 -2.11 -3.32 5.47
CA LEU A 87 -3.41 -3.26 4.81
C LEU A 87 -4.47 -3.97 5.66
N HIS A 88 -5.68 -3.42 5.68
CA HIS A 88 -6.85 -4.04 6.33
C HIS A 88 -7.74 -4.82 5.35
N ASP A 89 -7.63 -4.52 4.05
CA ASP A 89 -8.35 -5.25 3.02
C ASP A 89 -7.53 -6.45 2.56
N LEU A 90 -7.94 -7.65 2.99
CA LEU A 90 -7.26 -8.90 2.68
C LEU A 90 -7.30 -9.27 1.20
N SER A 91 -8.38 -8.91 0.50
CA SER A 91 -8.50 -9.19 -0.94
C SER A 91 -7.60 -8.25 -1.74
N LEU A 92 -7.49 -6.98 -1.32
CA LEU A 92 -6.51 -6.07 -1.90
C LEU A 92 -5.07 -6.56 -1.66
N ALA A 93 -4.77 -6.97 -0.43
CA ALA A 93 -3.44 -7.48 -0.09
C ALA A 93 -3.11 -8.73 -0.92
N ALA A 94 -4.06 -9.66 -1.07
CA ALA A 94 -3.88 -10.86 -1.87
C ALA A 94 -3.62 -10.58 -3.35
N ARG A 95 -4.20 -9.50 -3.87
CA ARG A 95 -4.07 -9.12 -5.28
C ARG A 95 -2.73 -8.46 -5.62
N TYR A 96 -2.19 -7.65 -4.72
CA TYR A 96 -1.04 -6.79 -5.03
C TYR A 96 0.26 -7.14 -4.29
N CYS A 97 0.19 -7.92 -3.21
CA CYS A 97 1.38 -8.28 -2.45
C CYS A 97 1.92 -9.64 -2.87
N ASP A 98 3.22 -9.70 -3.17
CA ASP A 98 3.91 -10.97 -3.46
C ASP A 98 3.90 -11.91 -2.24
N ARG A 99 3.93 -11.32 -1.04
CA ARG A 99 3.94 -12.03 0.24
C ARG A 99 3.10 -11.33 1.28
N LEU A 100 2.45 -12.11 2.14
CA LEU A 100 1.73 -11.63 3.30
C LEU A 100 2.44 -12.04 4.59
N LEU A 101 2.36 -11.16 5.59
CA LEU A 101 2.77 -11.39 6.97
C LEU A 101 1.52 -11.22 7.83
N LEU A 102 1.01 -12.31 8.41
CA LEU A 102 -0.15 -12.28 9.28
C LEU A 102 0.31 -12.17 10.73
N LEU A 103 -0.06 -11.08 11.40
CA LEU A 103 0.30 -10.82 12.79
C LEU A 103 -0.94 -10.91 13.69
N HIS A 104 -0.76 -11.49 14.88
CA HIS A 104 -1.78 -11.57 15.92
C HIS A 104 -1.12 -11.35 17.29
N HIS A 105 -1.65 -10.42 18.09
CA HIS A 105 -1.08 -10.02 19.40
C HIS A 105 0.45 -9.82 19.41
N GLY A 106 0.97 -9.14 18.39
CA GLY A 106 2.40 -8.85 18.26
C GLY A 106 3.28 -10.05 17.87
N ARG A 107 2.67 -11.18 17.50
CA ARG A 107 3.38 -12.38 17.01
C ARG A 107 3.06 -12.63 15.55
N LEU A 108 4.06 -13.10 14.80
CA LEU A 108 3.89 -13.56 13.43
C LEU A 108 3.24 -14.96 13.44
N VAL A 109 2.01 -15.06 12.96
CA VAL A 109 1.23 -16.31 12.87
C VAL A 109 1.55 -17.06 11.58
N ALA A 110 1.67 -16.34 10.47
CA ALA A 110 1.98 -16.91 9.16
C ALA A 110 2.74 -15.93 8.27
N ALA A 111 3.57 -16.46 7.38
CA ALA A 111 4.29 -15.69 6.37
C ALA A 111 4.46 -16.53 5.09
N GLY A 112 4.08 -15.99 3.93
CA GLY A 112 4.07 -16.76 2.69
C GLY A 112 3.39 -16.02 1.54
N THR A 113 3.03 -16.75 0.49
CA THR A 113 2.18 -16.20 -0.58
C THR A 113 0.77 -15.95 -0.04
N PRO A 114 -0.04 -15.12 -0.71
CA PRO A 114 -1.43 -14.91 -0.32
C PRO A 114 -2.23 -16.20 -0.10
N GLU A 115 -2.13 -17.18 -1.00
CA GLU A 115 -2.83 -18.46 -0.93
C GLU A 115 -2.36 -19.30 0.25
N ALA A 116 -1.06 -19.25 0.56
CA ALA A 116 -0.48 -19.99 1.65
C ALA A 116 -0.78 -19.37 3.02
N VAL A 117 -1.09 -18.07 3.08
CA VAL A 117 -1.35 -17.32 4.33
C VAL A 117 -2.85 -17.20 4.61
N LEU A 118 -3.67 -16.89 3.60
CA LEU A 118 -5.10 -16.69 3.76
C LEU A 118 -5.81 -18.04 3.73
N THR A 119 -6.20 -18.54 4.91
CA THR A 119 -7.01 -19.75 5.07
C THR A 119 -8.15 -19.48 6.04
N ALA A 120 -9.28 -20.17 5.88
CA ALA A 120 -10.46 -19.97 6.74
C ALA A 120 -10.11 -20.13 8.22
N ASP A 121 -9.33 -21.15 8.58
CA ASP A 121 -8.89 -21.39 9.96
C ASP A 121 -8.07 -20.24 10.54
N ARG A 122 -7.18 -19.61 9.75
CA ARG A 122 -6.40 -18.46 10.23
C ARG A 122 -7.22 -17.20 10.31
N LEU A 123 -8.19 -17.02 9.42
CA LEU A 123 -9.11 -15.88 9.50
C LEU A 123 -10.01 -15.99 10.74
N ALA A 124 -10.44 -17.20 11.07
CA ALA A 124 -11.13 -17.50 12.32
C ALA A 124 -10.25 -17.20 13.55
N GLU A 125 -8.98 -17.64 13.54
CA GLU A 125 -8.05 -17.44 14.67
C GLU A 125 -7.64 -15.98 14.87
N VAL A 126 -7.34 -15.25 13.79
CA VAL A 126 -6.69 -13.92 13.86
C VAL A 126 -7.68 -12.76 13.79
N PHE A 127 -8.76 -12.93 13.04
CA PHE A 127 -9.77 -11.89 12.84
C PHE A 127 -11.09 -12.21 13.53
N GLU A 128 -11.22 -13.40 14.16
CA GLU A 128 -12.43 -13.82 14.87
C GLU A 128 -13.67 -13.79 13.96
N VAL A 129 -13.51 -14.21 12.70
CA VAL A 129 -14.59 -14.21 11.69
C VAL A 129 -14.73 -15.54 10.99
N ASP A 130 -15.98 -15.87 10.67
CA ASP A 130 -16.32 -16.89 9.71
C ASP A 130 -16.19 -16.31 8.30
N ALA A 131 -15.19 -16.76 7.55
CA ALA A 131 -14.85 -16.25 6.22
C ALA A 131 -14.86 -17.36 5.16
N GLU A 132 -15.32 -17.00 3.97
CA GLU A 132 -15.25 -17.82 2.77
C GLU A 132 -14.16 -17.27 1.84
N LEU A 133 -13.26 -18.15 1.38
CA LEU A 133 -12.24 -17.80 0.41
C LEU A 133 -12.61 -18.34 -0.96
N THR A 134 -12.61 -17.46 -1.94
CA THR A 134 -12.78 -17.80 -3.36
C THR A 134 -11.57 -17.29 -4.14
N THR A 135 -11.53 -17.55 -5.44
CA THR A 135 -10.49 -17.04 -6.34
C THR A 135 -11.14 -16.14 -7.36
N ASP A 136 -10.57 -14.96 -7.60
CA ASP A 136 -11.04 -14.04 -8.63
C ASP A 136 -10.68 -14.53 -10.04
N ALA A 137 -11.16 -13.80 -11.06
CA ALA A 137 -10.88 -14.12 -12.45
C ALA A 137 -9.40 -14.01 -12.86
N LEU A 138 -8.56 -13.41 -12.01
CA LEU A 138 -7.13 -13.23 -12.22
C LEU A 138 -6.29 -14.26 -11.43
N GLY A 139 -6.92 -15.11 -10.63
CA GLY A 139 -6.24 -16.14 -9.85
C GLY A 139 -5.90 -15.74 -8.41
N HIS A 140 -6.33 -14.56 -7.95
CA HIS A 140 -6.02 -14.09 -6.59
C HIS A 140 -7.09 -14.53 -5.58
N PRO A 141 -6.69 -14.87 -4.33
CA PRO A 141 -7.63 -15.07 -3.25
C PRO A 141 -8.53 -13.86 -3.01
N THR A 142 -9.83 -14.11 -2.84
CA THR A 142 -10.83 -13.12 -2.42
C THR A 142 -11.50 -13.60 -1.15
N VAL A 143 -11.60 -12.72 -0.15
CA VAL A 143 -12.19 -13.01 1.16
C VAL A 143 -13.58 -12.40 1.27
N SER A 144 -14.57 -13.23 1.60
CA SER A 144 -15.94 -12.81 1.94
C SER A 144 -16.21 -13.12 3.41
N TYR A 145 -16.59 -12.11 4.19
CA TYR A 145 -16.90 -12.27 5.61
C TYR A 145 -18.38 -12.60 5.80
N ARG A 146 -18.69 -13.69 6.50
CA ARG A 146 -20.06 -14.15 6.74
C ARG A 146 -20.62 -13.61 8.05
N ARG A 147 -19.86 -13.77 9.14
CA ARG A 147 -20.24 -13.32 10.49
C ARG A 147 -19.02 -13.28 11.42
N PRO A 148 -19.06 -12.49 12.52
CA PRO A 148 -18.15 -12.68 13.64
C PRO A 148 -18.31 -14.08 14.25
N LEU A 149 -17.23 -14.63 14.77
CA LEU A 149 -17.26 -15.79 15.64
C LEU A 149 -17.51 -15.30 17.07
N ASP A 150 -18.41 -15.97 17.78
CA ASP A 150 -18.61 -15.69 19.20
C ASP A 150 -17.36 -16.13 19.99
N PRO A 151 -16.91 -15.34 20.97
CA PRO A 151 -15.70 -15.61 21.76
C PRO A 151 -15.82 -16.86 22.65
#